data_AF-A0A7Y4TCH7-F1
#
_entry.id   AF-A0A7Y4TCH7-F1
#
_cell.length_a   1.000
_cell.length_b   1.000
_cell.length_c   1.000
_cell.angle_alpha   90.00
_cell.angle_beta   90.00
_cell.angle_gamma   90.00
#
_symmetry.space_group_name_H-M   'P 1'
#
loop_
_entity.id
_entity.type
_entity.pdbx_description
1 polymer ?
#
loop_
_entity_poly.entity_id
_entity_poly.type
_entity_poly.pdbx_seq_one_letter_code
_entity_poly.pdbx_strand_id
1 'polypeptide(L)' 'MTDGAAAQFDRLREIMRILRSPEGCPWDREQTHASLRPFVLEETHELLEALDSG' A
#
# COMPACT_ATOMS: atom_id res chain seq x y z
N MET A 1 8.72 -12.45 -21.56
CA MET A 1 9.14 -12.17 -20.17
C MET A 1 8.23 -11.10 -19.58
N THR A 2 6.93 -11.38 -19.47
CA THR A 2 5.89 -10.37 -19.18
C THR A 2 4.89 -10.90 -18.15
N ASP A 3 5.38 -11.45 -17.03
CA ASP A 3 4.47 -11.99 -15.99
C ASP A 3 4.97 -11.90 -14.54
N GLY A 4 6.08 -11.17 -14.29
CA GLY A 4 6.60 -10.99 -12.92
C GLY A 4 5.83 -9.94 -12.12
N ALA A 5 5.60 -8.77 -12.72
CA ALA A 5 4.96 -7.65 -12.03
C ALA A 5 3.49 -7.92 -11.67
N ALA A 6 2.73 -8.55 -12.58
CA ALA A 6 1.34 -8.94 -12.32
C ALA A 6 1.25 -9.92 -11.14
N ALA A 7 2.07 -10.97 -11.13
CA ALA A 7 2.14 -11.92 -10.03
C ALA A 7 2.53 -11.28 -8.69
N GLN A 8 3.46 -10.32 -8.68
CA GLN A 8 3.82 -9.60 -7.46
C GLN A 8 2.69 -8.68 -6.98
N PHE A 9 1.97 -8.04 -7.90
CA PHE A 9 0.83 -7.21 -7.55
C PHE A 9 -0.32 -8.04 -6.97
N ASP A 10 -0.58 -9.22 -7.53
CA ASP A 10 -1.57 -10.16 -6.98
C ASP A 10 -1.19 -10.62 -5.58
N ARG A 11 0.11 -10.86 -5.32
CA ARG A 11 0.60 -11.16 -3.98
C ARG A 11 0.39 -9.99 -3.01
N LEU A 12 0.63 -8.76 -3.43
CA LEU A 12 0.32 -7.56 -2.62
C LEU A 12 -1.17 -7.48 -2.29
N ARG A 13 -2.05 -7.69 -3.29
CA ARG A 13 -3.50 -7.72 -3.08
C ARG A 13 -3.92 -8.78 -2.07
N GLU A 14 -3.31 -9.95 -2.11
CA GLU A 14 -3.59 -11.03 -1.17
C GLU A 14 -3.18 -10.67 0.26
N ILE A 15 -2.02 -10.03 0.44
CA ILE A 15 -1.59 -9.51 1.75
C ILE A 15 -2.61 -8.49 2.28
N MET A 16 -3.03 -7.53 1.45
CA MET A 16 -4.03 -6.53 1.84
C MET A 16 -5.38 -7.18 2.21
N ARG A 17 -5.78 -8.25 1.51
CA ARG A 17 -6.99 -9.02 1.83
C ARG A 17 -6.88 -9.68 3.21
N ILE A 18 -5.73 -10.26 3.54
CA ILE A 18 -5.49 -10.89 4.84
C ILE A 18 -5.49 -9.84 5.96
N LEU A 19 -4.76 -8.73 5.79
CA LEU A 19 -4.67 -7.67 6.79
C LEU A 19 -6.04 -7.04 7.10
N ARG A 20 -6.93 -6.93 6.09
CA ARG A 20 -8.27 -6.36 6.24
C ARG A 20 -9.37 -7.39 6.52
N SER A 21 -9.03 -8.67 6.69
CA SER A 21 -9.98 -9.72 7.07
C SER A 21 -10.51 -9.52 8.50
N PRO A 22 -11.62 -10.18 8.92
CA PRO A 22 -12.13 -10.05 10.29
C PRO A 22 -11.10 -10.39 11.38
N GLU A 23 -10.23 -11.35 11.13
CA GLU A 23 -9.12 -11.79 12.00
C GLU A 23 -7.81 -11.02 11.76
N GLY A 24 -7.82 -10.07 10.83
CA GLY A 24 -6.67 -9.27 10.44
C GLY A 24 -6.34 -8.13 11.41
N CYS A 25 -5.46 -7.23 10.98
CA CYS A 25 -5.03 -6.09 11.77
C CYS A 25 -6.21 -5.12 12.02
N PRO A 26 -6.54 -4.79 13.29
CA PRO A 26 -7.64 -3.88 13.59
C PRO A 26 -7.49 -2.51 12.93
N TRP A 27 -6.28 -1.97 12.91
CA TRP A 27 -6.00 -0.66 12.30
C TRP A 27 -6.25 -0.65 10.79
N ASP A 28 -5.82 -1.68 10.05
CA ASP A 28 -6.01 -1.80 8.60
C ASP A 28 -7.50 -1.92 8.21
N ARG A 29 -8.29 -2.57 9.07
CA ARG A 29 -9.74 -2.72 8.87
C ARG A 29 -10.49 -1.41 9.04
N GLU A 30 -10.05 -0.56 9.97
CA GLU A 30 -10.66 0.73 10.26
C GLU A 30 -10.31 1.81 9.21
N GLN A 31 -9.30 1.58 8.36
CA GLN A 31 -8.89 2.55 7.35
C GLN A 31 -9.96 2.77 6.27
N THR A 32 -10.12 4.05 5.92
CA THR A 32 -10.94 4.54 4.81
C THR A 32 -10.08 5.33 3.85
N HIS A 33 -10.57 5.62 2.63
CA HIS A 33 -9.84 6.52 1.73
C HIS A 33 -9.59 7.89 2.36
N ALA A 34 -10.49 8.39 3.21
CA ALA A 34 -10.33 9.67 3.89
C ALA A 34 -9.22 9.64 4.94
N SER A 35 -9.13 8.58 5.75
CA SER A 35 -8.07 8.44 6.76
C SER A 35 -6.69 8.23 6.14
N LEU A 36 -6.63 7.66 4.93
CA LEU A 36 -5.38 7.39 4.23
C LEU A 36 -4.82 8.59 3.44
N ARG A 37 -5.61 9.65 3.18
CA ARG A 37 -5.16 10.83 2.40
C ARG A 37 -3.85 11.46 2.88
N PRO A 38 -3.65 11.76 4.18
CA PRO A 38 -2.40 12.37 4.63
C PRO A 38 -1.19 11.48 4.35
N PHE A 39 -1.29 10.17 4.60
CA PHE A 39 -0.20 9.23 4.35
C PHE A 39 0.15 9.12 2.86
N VAL A 40 -0.84 9.12 1.97
CA VAL A 40 -0.58 9.12 0.51
C VAL A 40 0.16 10.39 0.08
N LEU A 41 -0.13 11.53 0.71
CA LEU A 41 0.57 12.79 0.44
C LEU A 41 2.02 12.73 0.95
N GLU A 42 2.24 12.24 2.16
CA GLU A 42 3.58 12.04 2.74
C GLU A 42 4.44 11.14 1.86
N GLU A 43 3.94 9.96 1.48
CA GLU A 43 4.64 9.02 0.60
C GLU A 43 4.97 9.62 -0.79
N THR A 44 4.14 10.54 -1.29
CA THR A 44 4.45 11.26 -2.54
C THR A 44 5.64 12.20 -2.35
N HIS A 45 5.73 12.89 -1.21
CA HIS A 45 6.88 13.73 -0.89
C HIS A 45 8.15 12.90 -0.66
N GLU A 46 8.04 11.78 0.06
CA GLU A 46 9.17 10.86 0.27
C GLU A 46 9.70 10.30 -1.06
N LEU A 47 8.81 9.96 -1.99
CA LEU A 47 9.20 9.56 -3.34
C LEU A 47 9.98 10.65 -4.08
N LEU A 48 9.51 11.91 -4.03
CA LEU A 48 10.21 13.03 -4.66
C LEU A 48 11.58 13.26 -4.03
N GLU A 49 11.66 13.21 -2.70
CA GLU A 49 12.93 13.31 -1.97
C GLU A 49 13.89 12.20 -2.40
N ALA A 50 13.42 10.96 -2.53
CA ALA A 50 14.25 9.83 -2.98
C ALA A 50 14.75 10.01 -4.43
N LEU A 51 13.99 10.68 -5.29
CA LEU A 51 14.41 11.01 -6.65
C LEU A 51 15.44 12.15 -6.68
N ASP A 52 15.27 13.16 -5.84
CA ASP A 52 16.15 14.33 -5.76
C ASP A 52 17.49 14.03 -5.05
N SER A 53 17.46 13.09 -4.10
CA SER A 53 18.63 12.66 -3.32
C SER A 53 19.36 11.43 -3.87
N GLY A 54 18.81 10.82 -4.94
CA GLY A 54 19.29 9.59 -5.60
C GLY A 54 20.48 9.74 -6.53
#